data_AF-A0A354J9R7-F1
#
_entry.id   AF-A0A354J9R7-F1
#
_cell.length_a   1.000
_cell.length_b   1.000
_cell.length_c   1.000
_cell.angle_alpha   90.00
_cell.angle_beta   90.00
_cell.angle_gamma   90.00
#
_symmetry.space_group_name_H-M   'P 1'
#
loop_
_entity.id
_entity.type
_entity.pdbx_description
1 polymer ?
#
loop_
_entity_poly.entity_id
_entity_poly.type
_entity_poly.pdbx_seq_one_letter_code
_entity_poly.pdbx_strand_id
1 'polypeptide(L)'
;FIGIGGISMSGFAEYLHNIGFKVSGSDKQKSKITEHLSSLGIDVQYGQRRANITPDIKFVVYTAAIAKDNEEFMEVQRQGIPLLNRSELIGQLMTNFNNAIAVSGTHGKTTTTSMLSQIFI
;
A
#
# COMPACT_ATOMS: atom_id res chain seq x y z
N PHE A 1 -5.82 -0.87 2.89
CA PHE A 1 -5.31 -0.48 1.56
C PHE A 1 -6.43 -0.59 0.52
N ILE A 2 -6.64 0.43 -0.31
CA ILE A 2 -7.58 0.35 -1.45
C ILE A 2 -6.76 0.14 -2.74
N GLY A 3 -6.88 -1.04 -3.36
CA GLY A 3 -6.04 -1.47 -4.49
C GLY A 3 -4.72 -2.10 -4.03
N ILE A 4 -4.80 -3.06 -3.10
CA ILE A 4 -3.64 -3.68 -2.43
C ILE A 4 -2.78 -4.54 -3.37
N GLY A 5 -3.36 -5.07 -4.45
CA GLY A 5 -2.68 -5.92 -5.44
C GLY A 5 -1.81 -5.16 -6.44
N GLY A 6 -1.75 -3.82 -6.38
CA GLY A 6 -0.82 -3.04 -7.20
C GLY A 6 0.65 -3.34 -6.84
N ILE A 7 1.53 -3.35 -7.84
CA ILE A 7 2.97 -3.68 -7.68
C ILE A 7 3.65 -2.86 -6.57
N SER A 8 3.34 -1.56 -6.49
CA SER A 8 3.90 -0.70 -5.44
C SER A 8 3.16 -0.83 -4.10
N MET A 9 1.85 -1.10 -4.13
CA MET A 9 1.01 -1.12 -2.94
C MET A 9 1.20 -2.40 -2.12
N SER A 10 1.34 -3.52 -2.81
CA SER A 10 1.59 -4.83 -2.19
C SER A 10 2.87 -4.85 -1.39
N GLY A 11 3.97 -4.31 -1.94
CA GLY A 11 5.24 -4.18 -1.23
C GLY A 11 5.11 -3.34 0.06
N PHE A 12 4.35 -2.25 0.02
CA PHE A 12 4.09 -1.46 1.23
C PHE A 12 3.19 -2.18 2.24
N ALA A 13 2.16 -2.90 1.77
CA ALA A 13 1.27 -3.66 2.63
C ALA A 13 2.02 -4.78 3.36
N GLU A 14 2.86 -5.52 2.63
CA GLU A 14 3.74 -6.55 3.18
C GLU A 14 4.76 -5.98 4.15
N TYR A 15 5.43 -4.88 3.79
CA TYR A 15 6.38 -4.20 4.69
C TYR A 15 5.72 -3.75 6.00
N LEU A 16 4.56 -3.07 5.92
CA LEU A 16 3.84 -2.62 7.12
C LEU A 16 3.39 -3.81 7.99
N HIS A 17 2.95 -4.89 7.37
CA HIS A 17 2.61 -6.13 8.08
C HIS A 17 3.84 -6.71 8.81
N ASN A 18 4.99 -6.78 8.14
CA ASN A 18 6.23 -7.32 8.70
C ASN A 18 6.76 -6.52 9.90
N ILE A 19 6.52 -5.20 9.93
CA ILE A 19 6.90 -4.36 11.08
C ILE A 19 5.80 -4.30 12.18
N GLY A 20 4.76 -5.14 12.07
CA GLY A 20 3.77 -5.36 13.14
C GLY A 20 2.46 -4.58 13.02
N PHE A 21 2.19 -3.88 11.91
CA PHE A 21 0.87 -3.27 11.72
C PHE A 21 -0.18 -4.33 11.39
N LYS A 22 -1.40 -4.13 11.90
CA LYS A 22 -2.58 -4.84 11.41
C LYS A 22 -2.94 -4.28 10.03
N VAL A 23 -2.63 -5.05 8.99
CA VAL A 23 -2.86 -4.67 7.59
C VAL A 23 -4.02 -5.47 7.01
N SER A 24 -4.92 -4.78 6.32
CA SER A 24 -5.92 -5.35 5.43
C SER A 24 -6.01 -4.53 4.15
N GLY A 25 -6.63 -5.09 3.12
CA GLY A 25 -6.93 -4.32 1.93
C GLY A 25 -7.88 -4.97 0.96
N SER A 26 -8.22 -4.21 -0.07
CA SER A 26 -9.14 -4.61 -1.11
C SER A 26 -8.47 -4.57 -2.48
N ASP A 27 -8.94 -5.40 -3.39
CA ASP A 27 -8.67 -5.25 -4.82
C ASP A 27 -9.89 -5.64 -5.66
N LYS A 28 -9.91 -5.20 -6.93
CA LYS A 28 -10.99 -5.53 -7.86
C LYS A 28 -11.05 -7.02 -8.17
N GLN A 29 -9.88 -7.66 -8.27
CA GLN A 29 -9.77 -9.05 -8.70
C GLN A 29 -8.63 -9.79 -7.99
N LYS A 30 -8.77 -11.12 -7.95
CA LYS A 30 -7.73 -12.02 -7.45
C LYS A 30 -6.51 -12.02 -8.38
N SER A 31 -5.33 -12.08 -7.80
CA SER A 31 -4.05 -12.17 -8.50
C SER A 31 -3.03 -12.96 -7.67
N LYS A 32 -1.91 -13.34 -8.28
CA LYS A 32 -0.78 -13.96 -7.55
C LYS A 32 -0.27 -13.07 -6.41
N ILE A 33 -0.31 -11.74 -6.59
CA ILE A 33 0.10 -10.77 -5.58
C ILE A 33 -0.85 -10.81 -4.37
N THR A 34 -2.17 -10.75 -4.61
CA THR A 34 -3.16 -10.78 -3.52
C THR A 34 -3.20 -12.13 -2.81
N GLU A 35 -2.93 -13.22 -3.52
CA GLU A 35 -2.76 -14.56 -2.95
C GLU A 35 -1.53 -14.65 -2.05
N HIS A 36 -0.38 -14.12 -2.49
CA HIS A 36 0.82 -14.02 -1.67
C HIS A 36 0.55 -13.26 -0.37
N LEU A 37 -0.03 -12.06 -0.45
CA LEU A 37 -0.38 -11.28 0.74
C LEU A 37 -1.33 -12.05 1.68
N SER A 38 -2.33 -12.73 1.11
CA SER A 38 -3.25 -13.57 1.90
C SER A 38 -2.50 -14.71 2.60
N SER A 39 -1.51 -15.32 1.97
CA SER A 39 -0.68 -16.39 2.57
C SER A 39 0.22 -15.89 3.72
N LEU A 40 0.52 -14.59 3.76
CA LEU A 40 1.20 -13.95 4.88
C LEU A 40 0.24 -13.63 6.04
N GLY A 41 -1.07 -13.88 5.89
CA GLY A 41 -2.09 -13.56 6.91
C GLY A 41 -2.67 -12.16 6.80
N ILE A 42 -2.41 -11.44 5.70
CA ILE A 42 -3.07 -10.16 5.41
C ILE A 42 -4.49 -10.44 4.92
N ASP A 43 -5.50 -9.80 5.51
CA ASP A 43 -6.88 -9.92 5.07
C ASP A 43 -7.10 -9.15 3.76
N VAL A 44 -7.29 -9.89 2.66
CA VAL A 44 -7.53 -9.35 1.33
C VAL A 44 -8.97 -9.60 0.88
N GLN A 45 -9.72 -8.51 0.71
CA GLN A 45 -11.10 -8.52 0.24
C GLN A 45 -11.17 -8.30 -1.28
N TYR A 46 -11.92 -9.15 -1.98
CA TYR A 46 -12.19 -8.96 -3.40
C TYR A 46 -13.50 -8.24 -3.62
N GLY A 47 -13.47 -7.19 -4.46
CA GLY A 47 -14.54 -6.23 -4.62
C GLY A 47 -14.42 -5.09 -3.62
N GLN A 48 -14.48 -3.86 -4.12
CA GLN A 48 -14.28 -2.63 -3.34
C GLN A 48 -15.65 -2.08 -2.94
N ARG A 49 -16.09 -2.42 -1.73
CA ARG A 49 -17.44 -2.14 -1.23
C ARG A 49 -17.38 -1.38 0.09
N ARG A 50 -18.39 -0.55 0.37
CA ARG A 50 -18.47 0.25 1.61
C ARG A 50 -18.21 -0.58 2.89
N ALA A 51 -18.74 -1.81 2.93
CA ALA A 51 -18.64 -2.70 4.10
C ALA A 51 -17.21 -3.14 4.45
N ASN A 52 -16.23 -2.96 3.56
CA ASN A 52 -14.82 -3.27 3.85
C ASN A 52 -14.18 -2.20 4.76
N ILE A 53 -14.82 -1.04 4.95
CA ILE A 53 -14.35 0.02 5.85
C ILE A 53 -14.95 -0.21 7.24
N THR A 54 -14.13 -0.72 8.15
CA THR A 54 -14.50 -1.05 9.52
C THR A 54 -14.08 0.03 10.51
N PRO A 55 -14.76 0.16 11.67
CA PRO A 55 -14.46 1.22 12.66
C PRO A 55 -13.07 1.15 13.30
N ASP A 56 -12.38 0.02 13.24
CA ASP A 56 -11.05 -0.16 13.80
C ASP A 56 -9.92 0.43 12.92
N ILE A 57 -10.21 0.79 11.67
CA ILE A 57 -9.24 1.35 10.72
C ILE A 57 -8.76 2.74 11.19
N LYS A 58 -7.44 2.92 11.28
CA LYS A 58 -6.81 4.18 11.72
C LYS A 58 -6.35 5.10 10.60
N PHE A 59 -6.05 4.54 9.44
CA PHE A 59 -5.75 5.28 8.21
C PHE A 59 -5.94 4.36 7.00
N VAL A 60 -6.13 4.97 5.83
CA VAL A 60 -6.28 4.26 4.58
C VAL A 60 -5.26 4.74 3.56
N VAL A 61 -4.54 3.80 2.97
CA VAL A 61 -3.64 4.06 1.84
C VAL A 61 -4.36 3.75 0.53
N TYR A 62 -4.25 4.67 -0.42
CA TYR A 62 -4.84 4.54 -1.76
C TYR A 62 -3.86 5.01 -2.85
N THR A 63 -4.18 4.70 -4.10
CA THR A 63 -3.44 5.18 -5.27
C THR A 63 -4.27 6.18 -6.07
N ALA A 64 -3.60 6.97 -6.91
CA ALA A 64 -4.28 7.85 -7.86
C ALA A 64 -5.19 7.11 -8.88
N ALA A 65 -5.06 5.79 -9.00
CA ALA A 65 -5.93 4.97 -9.85
C ALA A 65 -7.29 4.64 -9.22
N ILE A 66 -7.50 4.97 -7.94
CA ILE A 66 -8.79 4.80 -7.27
C ILE A 66 -9.73 5.92 -7.71
N ALA A 67 -10.85 5.54 -8.31
CA ALA A 67 -11.88 6.47 -8.76
C ALA A 67 -12.59 7.12 -7.56
N LYS A 68 -13.08 8.36 -7.75
CA LYS A 68 -13.73 9.12 -6.67
C LYS A 68 -15.08 8.54 -6.24
N ASP A 69 -15.73 7.77 -7.11
CA ASP A 69 -16.97 7.04 -6.88
C ASP A 69 -16.75 5.64 -6.31
N ASN A 70 -15.51 5.27 -6.01
CA ASN A 70 -15.20 4.03 -5.29
C ASN A 70 -15.88 4.06 -3.90
N GLU A 71 -16.65 3.02 -3.59
CA GLU A 71 -17.46 2.98 -2.37
C GLU A 71 -16.62 3.02 -1.09
N GLU A 72 -15.47 2.37 -1.07
CA GLU A 72 -14.54 2.41 0.07
C GLU A 72 -13.97 3.81 0.23
N PHE A 73 -13.51 4.43 -0.86
CA PHE A 73 -12.96 5.78 -0.82
C PHE A 73 -13.98 6.80 -0.28
N MET A 74 -15.20 6.78 -0.80
CA MET A 74 -16.29 7.64 -0.31
C MET A 74 -16.60 7.39 1.16
N GLU A 75 -16.59 6.13 1.61
CA GLU A 75 -16.87 5.78 3.00
C GLU A 75 -15.77 6.25 3.95
N VAL A 76 -14.51 6.11 3.56
CA VAL A 76 -13.37 6.62 4.33
C VAL A 76 -13.48 8.13 4.50
N GLN A 77 -13.83 8.86 3.43
CA GLN A 77 -14.09 10.30 3.50
C GLN A 77 -15.29 10.62 4.41
N ARG A 78 -16.38 9.86 4.30
CA ARG A 78 -17.59 10.05 5.12
C ARG A 78 -17.32 9.85 6.62
N GLN A 79 -16.49 8.87 6.98
CA GLN A 79 -16.11 8.60 8.37
C GLN A 79 -14.99 9.53 8.87
N GLY A 80 -14.39 10.35 8.01
CA GLY A 80 -13.26 11.22 8.37
C GLY A 80 -11.99 10.44 8.73
N ILE A 81 -11.84 9.21 8.22
CA ILE A 81 -10.64 8.40 8.45
C ILE A 81 -9.49 9.02 7.63
N PRO A 82 -8.29 9.20 8.23
CA PRO A 82 -7.14 9.74 7.53
C PRO A 82 -6.80 8.96 6.25
N LEU A 83 -6.64 9.70 5.15
CA LEU A 83 -6.24 9.17 3.85
C LEU A 83 -4.79 9.53 3.58
N LEU A 84 -4.02 8.54 3.13
CA LEU A 84 -2.66 8.70 2.64
C LEU A 84 -2.58 8.25 1.20
N ASN A 85 -2.15 9.13 0.31
CA ASN A 85 -1.75 8.71 -1.01
C ASN A 85 -0.37 8.01 -0.95
N ARG A 86 -0.02 7.28 -2.01
CA ARG A 86 1.25 6.55 -2.10
C ARG A 86 2.48 7.41 -1.77
N SER A 87 2.54 8.64 -2.28
CA SER A 87 3.70 9.52 -2.09
C SER A 87 3.83 9.98 -0.64
N GLU A 88 2.71 10.28 0.02
CA GLU A 88 2.66 10.60 1.45
C GLU A 88 3.12 9.43 2.30
N LEU A 89 2.65 8.21 1.99
CA LEU A 89 3.10 6.99 2.68
C LEU A 89 4.63 6.83 2.55
N ILE A 90 5.18 6.98 1.34
CA ILE A 90 6.63 6.90 1.14
C ILE A 90 7.36 7.93 2.01
N GLY A 91 6.90 9.18 2.00
CA GLY A 91 7.50 10.24 2.81
C GLY A 91 7.51 9.87 4.31
N GLN A 92 6.37 9.40 4.83
CA GLN A 92 6.24 8.96 6.23
C GLN A 92 7.07 7.72 6.55
N LEU A 93 7.26 6.80 5.60
CA LEU A 93 8.10 5.64 5.81
C LEU A 93 9.58 6.03 5.86
N MET A 94 10.03 6.87 4.93
CA MET A 94 11.45 7.24 4.80
C MET A 94 11.98 8.00 6.02
N THR A 95 11.14 8.72 6.77
CA THR A 95 11.55 9.39 8.02
C THR A 95 11.97 8.41 9.12
N ASN A 96 11.60 7.13 9.01
CA ASN A 96 11.97 6.09 9.96
C ASN A 96 13.28 5.37 9.61
N PHE A 97 13.95 5.76 8.52
CA PHE A 97 15.23 5.17 8.11
C PHE A 97 16.37 6.17 8.28
N ASN A 98 17.35 5.83 9.12
CA ASN A 98 18.56 6.64 9.30
C ASN A 98 19.40 6.74 8.01
N ASN A 99 19.40 5.68 7.20
CA ASN A 99 20.17 5.57 5.97
C ASN A 99 19.24 5.37 4.77
N ALA A 100 18.38 6.36 4.50
CA ALA A 100 17.49 6.33 3.34
C ALA A 100 18.26 6.73 2.06
N ILE A 101 18.22 5.89 1.02
CA ILE A 101 18.80 6.19 -0.30
C ILE A 101 17.68 6.40 -1.31
N ALA A 102 17.57 7.62 -1.84
CA ALA A 102 16.60 7.96 -2.88
C ALA A 102 17.26 8.00 -4.26
N VAL A 103 16.80 7.14 -5.18
CA VAL A 103 17.26 7.12 -6.57
C VAL A 103 16.25 7.84 -7.46
N SER A 104 16.66 8.97 -8.06
CA SER A 104 15.84 9.78 -8.97
C SER A 104 16.47 9.89 -10.36
N GLY A 105 15.68 10.29 -11.37
CA GLY A 105 16.11 10.48 -12.74
C GLY A 105 15.09 9.99 -13.79
N THR A 106 15.24 10.40 -15.04
CA THR A 106 14.32 9.98 -16.11
C THR A 106 14.49 8.49 -16.45
N HIS A 107 15.74 8.02 -16.50
CA HIS A 107 16.11 6.64 -16.81
C HIS A 107 16.97 6.03 -15.70
N GLY A 108 17.19 4.71 -15.72
CA GLY A 108 18.13 4.02 -14.82
C GLY A 108 17.65 3.77 -13.39
N LYS A 109 16.60 4.45 -12.89
CA LYS A 109 16.11 4.35 -11.51
C LYS A 109 15.97 2.91 -10.98
N THR A 110 15.22 2.08 -11.71
CA THR A 110 14.95 0.69 -11.28
C THR A 110 16.24 -0.13 -11.26
N THR A 111 17.06 -0.04 -12.32
CA THR A 111 18.33 -0.76 -12.41
C THR A 111 19.29 -0.34 -11.30
N THR A 112 19.49 0.96 -11.08
CA THR A 112 20.36 1.48 -10.02
C THR A 112 19.84 1.06 -8.65
N THR A 113 18.53 1.11 -8.40
CA THR A 113 17.93 0.64 -7.15
C THR A 113 18.21 -0.86 -6.93
N SER A 114 18.06 -1.69 -7.96
CA SER A 114 18.37 -3.12 -7.88
C SER A 114 19.86 -3.39 -7.62
N MET A 115 20.76 -2.65 -8.27
CA MET A 115 22.20 -2.77 -8.03
C MET A 115 22.58 -2.40 -6.60
N LEU A 116 22.03 -1.29 -6.08
CA LEU A 116 22.23 -0.88 -4.69
C LEU A 116 21.71 -1.96 -3.74
N SER A 117 20.51 -2.50 -3.99
CA SER A 117 19.94 -3.59 -3.20
C SER A 117 20.89 -4.79 -3.11
N GLN A 118 21.46 -5.25 -4.24
CA GLN A 118 22.42 -6.37 -4.27
C GLN A 118 23.76 -6.09 -3.59
N ILE A 119 24.15 -4.81 -3.46
CA ILE A 119 25.40 -4.44 -2.79
C ILE A 119 25.22 -4.36 -1.27
N PHE A 120 24.04 -3.90 -0.82
CA PHE A 120 23.75 -3.66 0.59
C PHE A 120 23.04 -4.82 1.31
N ILE A 121 22.35 -5.71 0.57
CA ILE A 121 21.58 -6.86 1.08
C ILE A 121 22.26 -8.15 0.62
#